data_AF-A0A3D6EKR7-F1
#
_entry.id   AF-A0A3D6EKR7-F1
#
_cell.length_a   1.000
_cell.length_b   1.000
_cell.length_c   1.000
_cell.angle_alpha   90.00
_cell.angle_beta   90.00
_cell.angle_gamma   90.00
#
_symmetry.space_group_name_H-M   'P 1'
#
loop_
_entity.id
_entity.type
_entity.pdbx_description
1 polymer ?
#
loop_
_entity_poly.entity_id
_entity_poly.type
_entity_poly.pdbx_seq_one_letter_code
_entity_poly.pdbx_strand_id
1 'polypeptide(L)'
;MLHAVPELLDALESRLVAGEDPAALLSNIRWSELVGWPDDLAGASALKRRIASIQMLLAGLQSPLRATLIGLSGNPGYGRNGIPADAPALAPRLHGKV
;
A
#
# COMPACT_ATOMS: atom_id res chain seq x y z
N MET A 1 -14.00 19.07 10.19
CA MET A 1 -13.05 20.03 9.60
C MET A 1 -13.13 19.86 8.10
N LEU A 2 -13.46 20.92 7.36
CA LEU A 2 -13.35 20.93 5.90
C LEU A 2 -11.85 20.83 5.59
N HIS A 3 -11.42 19.77 4.90
CA HIS A 3 -10.05 19.68 4.43
C HIS A 3 -10.00 20.25 3.01
N ALA A 4 -9.15 21.23 2.77
CA ALA A 4 -8.86 21.65 1.42
C ALA A 4 -8.04 20.55 0.73
N VAL A 5 -8.38 20.20 -0.52
CA VAL A 5 -7.66 19.17 -1.29
C VAL A 5 -6.15 19.42 -1.32
N PRO A 6 -5.64 20.66 -1.51
CA PRO A 6 -4.20 20.91 -1.51
C PRO A 6 -3.53 20.59 -0.16
N GLU A 7 -4.13 21.02 0.96
CA GLU A 7 -3.60 20.81 2.31
C GLU A 7 -3.60 19.32 2.68
N LEU A 8 -4.62 18.59 2.25
CA LEU A 8 -4.67 17.15 2.42
C LEU A 8 -3.49 16.47 1.72
N LEU A 9 -3.21 16.86 0.48
CA LEU A 9 -2.11 16.31 -0.29
C LEU A 9 -0.75 16.67 0.31
N ASP A 10 -0.60 17.88 0.87
CA ASP A 10 0.61 18.29 1.61
C ASP A 10 0.87 17.37 2.81
N ALA A 11 -0.15 17.15 3.64
CA ALA A 11 -0.05 16.30 4.82
C ALA A 11 0.23 14.83 4.45
N LEU A 12 -0.38 14.36 3.36
CA LEU A 12 -0.16 13.01 2.85
C LEU A 12 1.28 12.82 2.35
N GLU A 13 1.78 13.76 1.55
CA GLU A 13 3.16 13.75 1.03
C GLU A 13 4.17 13.81 2.17
N SER A 14 3.99 14.71 3.15
CA SER A 14 4.88 14.84 4.30
C SER A 14 5.01 13.56 5.11
N ARG A 15 3.89 12.86 5.39
CA ARG A 15 3.89 11.58 6.10
C ARG A 15 4.59 10.48 5.32
N LEU A 16 4.31 10.39 4.01
CA LEU A 16 4.94 9.39 3.15
C LEU A 16 6.45 9.58 3.06
N VAL A 17 6.91 10.83 2.96
CA VAL A 17 8.35 11.15 2.96
C VAL A 17 8.99 10.80 4.31
N ALA A 18 8.29 11.00 5.42
CA ALA A 18 8.73 10.60 6.75
C ALA A 18 8.68 9.07 6.99
N GLY A 19 8.11 8.29 6.06
CA GLY A 19 7.93 6.85 6.21
C GLY A 19 6.81 6.48 7.19
N GLU A 20 5.93 7.42 7.54
CA GLU A 20 4.79 7.22 8.43
C GLU A 20 3.61 6.60 7.69
N ASP A 21 2.76 5.87 8.42
CA ASP A 21 1.51 5.32 7.88
C ASP A 21 0.46 6.44 7.68
N PRO A 22 0.03 6.71 6.43
CA PRO A 22 -1.01 7.70 6.17
C PRO A 22 -2.43 7.20 6.45
N ALA A 23 -2.65 5.92 6.78
CA ALA A 23 -4.00 5.36 6.96
C ALA A 23 -4.80 6.10 8.03
N ALA A 24 -4.13 6.53 9.12
CA ALA A 24 -4.75 7.31 10.18
C ALA A 24 -5.19 8.71 9.73
N LEU A 25 -4.49 9.30 8.77
CA LEU A 25 -4.87 10.58 8.16
C LEU A 25 -6.09 10.37 7.25
N LEU A 26 -6.09 9.31 6.45
CA LEU A 26 -7.15 9.02 5.49
C LEU A 26 -8.47 8.57 6.13
N SER A 27 -8.40 7.85 7.25
CA SER A 27 -9.57 7.34 7.98
C SER A 27 -10.41 8.45 8.63
N ASN A 28 -9.80 9.60 8.89
CA ASN A 28 -10.47 10.73 9.57
C ASN A 28 -11.07 11.75 8.60
N ILE A 29 -10.93 11.53 7.27
CA ILE A 29 -11.39 12.46 6.24
C ILE A 29 -12.83 12.12 5.83
N ARG A 30 -13.68 13.14 5.85
CA ARG A 30 -15.00 13.09 5.23
C ARG A 30 -14.87 13.51 3.77
N TRP A 31 -14.74 12.53 2.88
CA TRP A 31 -14.51 12.76 1.45
C TRP A 31 -15.58 13.63 0.77
N SER A 32 -16.81 13.58 1.24
CA SER A 32 -17.92 14.43 0.77
C SER A 32 -17.78 15.92 1.15
N GLU A 33 -16.86 16.24 2.05
CA GLU A 33 -16.59 17.60 2.56
C GLU A 33 -15.26 18.17 2.04
N LEU A 34 -14.61 17.49 1.08
CA LEU A 34 -13.42 18.01 0.42
C LEU A 34 -13.77 19.21 -0.46
N VAL A 35 -13.08 20.32 -0.21
CA VAL A 35 -13.25 21.61 -0.90
C VAL A 35 -11.90 22.10 -1.45
N GLY A 36 -11.88 23.16 -2.26
CA GLY A 36 -10.63 23.69 -2.82
C GLY A 36 -10.10 22.90 -4.01
N TRP A 37 -10.99 22.31 -4.80
CA TRP A 37 -10.64 21.83 -6.13
C TRP A 37 -10.25 23.03 -7.01
N PRO A 38 -9.21 22.92 -7.84
CA PRO A 38 -8.82 23.99 -8.73
C PRO A 38 -9.90 24.24 -9.79
N ASP A 39 -10.28 25.50 -9.95
CA ASP A 39 -11.28 25.93 -10.93
C ASP A 39 -10.69 26.23 -12.32
N ASP A 40 -9.36 26.21 -12.43
CA ASP A 40 -8.61 26.51 -13.65
C ASP A 40 -7.76 25.31 -14.13
N LEU A 41 -7.47 25.31 -15.43
CA LEU A 41 -6.77 24.21 -16.10
C LEU A 41 -5.31 24.05 -15.60
N ALA A 42 -4.65 25.14 -15.23
CA ALA A 42 -3.28 25.09 -14.73
C ALA A 42 -3.24 24.48 -13.32
N GLY A 43 -4.17 24.89 -12.45
CA GLY A 43 -4.40 24.30 -11.13
C GLY A 43 -4.74 22.82 -11.21
N ALA A 44 -5.65 22.42 -12.11
CA ALA A 44 -5.99 21.01 -12.32
C ALA A 44 -4.79 20.18 -12.81
N SER A 45 -3.97 20.74 -13.70
CA SER A 45 -2.76 20.08 -14.20
C SER A 45 -1.67 19.96 -13.13
N ALA A 46 -1.54 20.96 -12.26
CA ALA A 46 -0.65 20.89 -11.09
C ALA A 46 -1.12 19.81 -10.11
N LEU A 47 -2.41 19.77 -9.79
CA LEU A 47 -3.02 18.78 -8.93
C LEU A 47 -2.79 17.35 -9.45
N LYS A 48 -3.00 17.13 -10.76
CA LYS A 48 -2.78 15.82 -11.40
C LYS A 48 -1.33 15.35 -11.28
N ARG A 49 -0.35 16.23 -11.51
CA ARG A 49 1.08 15.91 -11.33
C ARG A 49 1.38 15.54 -9.87
N ARG A 50 0.75 16.24 -8.94
CA ARG A 50 0.93 16.01 -7.50
C ARG A 50 0.40 14.67 -7.04
N ILE A 51 -0.80 14.30 -7.49
CA ILE A 51 -1.39 12.98 -7.24
C ILE A 51 -0.47 11.88 -7.80
N ALA A 52 0.07 12.05 -9.00
CA ALA A 52 1.02 11.10 -9.59
C ALA A 52 2.31 10.95 -8.74
N SER A 53 2.84 12.05 -8.19
CA SER A 53 3.99 12.02 -7.28
C SER A 53 3.72 11.16 -6.04
N ILE A 54 2.58 11.39 -5.39
CA ILE A 54 2.16 10.63 -4.20
C ILE A 54 1.95 9.14 -4.53
N GLN A 55 1.38 8.83 -5.70
CA GLN A 55 1.25 7.45 -6.16
C GLN A 55 2.62 6.78 -6.35
N MET A 56 3.61 7.50 -6.88
CA MET A 56 4.98 6.99 -7.01
C MET A 56 5.64 6.78 -5.64
N LEU A 57 5.43 7.67 -4.67
CA LEU A 57 5.94 7.49 -3.30
C LEU A 57 5.35 6.23 -2.65
N LEU A 58 4.02 6.04 -2.76
CA LEU A 58 3.35 4.84 -2.28
C LEU A 58 3.88 3.56 -2.95
N ALA A 59 4.04 3.57 -4.27
CA ALA A 59 4.58 2.44 -5.01
C ALA A 59 6.05 2.16 -4.64
N GLY A 60 6.83 3.22 -4.44
CA GLY A 60 8.22 3.16 -3.99
C GLY A 60 8.35 2.54 -2.60
N LEU A 61 7.49 2.93 -1.65
CA LEU A 61 7.44 2.34 -0.30
C LEU A 61 7.00 0.86 -0.31
N GLN A 62 6.16 0.46 -1.26
CA GLN A 62 5.76 -0.96 -1.42
C GLN A 62 6.87 -1.83 -2.04
N SER A 63 7.85 -1.23 -2.73
CA SER A 63 8.90 -1.97 -3.46
C SER A 63 9.88 -2.71 -2.52
N PRO A 64 10.46 -2.08 -1.47
CA PRO A 64 11.27 -2.78 -0.48
C PRO A 64 10.50 -3.89 0.24
N LEU A 65 9.25 -3.65 0.63
CA LEU A 65 8.41 -4.66 1.27
C LEU A 65 8.21 -5.88 0.36
N ARG A 66 7.90 -5.65 -0.93
CA ARG A 66 7.79 -6.73 -1.93
C ARG A 66 9.13 -7.44 -2.13
N ALA A 67 10.24 -6.71 -2.23
CA ALA A 67 11.57 -7.28 -2.38
C ALA A 67 11.96 -8.14 -1.16
N THR A 68 11.66 -7.68 0.05
CA THR A 68 11.86 -8.43 1.30
C THR A 68 10.97 -9.66 1.35
N LEU A 69 9.68 -9.56 0.99
CA LEU A 69 8.78 -10.71 0.94
C LEU A 69 9.24 -11.74 -0.10
N ILE A 70 9.71 -11.30 -1.28
CA ILE A 70 10.30 -12.18 -2.29
C ILE A 70 11.58 -12.84 -1.75
N GLY A 71 12.48 -12.07 -1.13
CA GLY A 71 13.71 -12.59 -0.52
C GLY A 71 13.44 -13.58 0.63
N LEU A 72 12.41 -13.35 1.42
CA LEU A 72 11.96 -14.26 2.48
C LEU A 72 11.31 -15.52 1.90
N SER A 73 10.53 -15.41 0.81
CA SER A 73 9.95 -16.56 0.12
C SER A 73 10.99 -17.45 -0.57
N GLY A 74 12.17 -16.91 -0.88
CA GLY A 74 13.32 -17.65 -1.39
C GLY A 74 14.21 -18.27 -0.29
N ASN A 75 13.92 -17.99 0.99
CA ASN A 75 14.67 -18.51 2.12
C ASN A 75 14.05 -19.87 2.54
N PRO A 76 14.81 -20.99 2.54
CA PRO A 76 14.28 -22.35 2.76
C PRO A 76 13.61 -22.60 4.12
N GLY A 77 13.66 -21.65 5.06
CA GLY A 77 12.92 -21.68 6.32
C GLY A 77 11.47 -21.16 6.24
N TYR A 78 11.11 -20.42 5.19
CA TYR A 78 9.76 -19.90 4.98
C TYR A 78 8.93 -20.87 4.12
N GLY A 79 8.83 -22.12 4.58
CA GLY A 79 7.88 -23.07 4.02
C GLY A 79 6.47 -22.51 4.19
N ARG A 80 5.69 -22.46 3.10
CA ARG A 80 4.29 -21.98 3.07
C ARG A 80 3.35 -22.67 4.07
N ASN A 81 3.81 -23.67 4.83
CA ASN A 81 3.10 -24.33 5.94
C ASN A 81 4.05 -24.84 7.05
N GLY A 82 5.25 -24.26 7.23
CA GLY A 82 6.20 -24.73 8.25
C GLY A 82 6.75 -26.16 8.02
N ILE A 83 6.57 -26.72 6.83
CA ILE A 83 7.09 -28.03 6.46
C ILE A 83 8.45 -27.84 5.76
N PRO A 84 9.55 -28.43 6.29
CA PRO A 84 10.85 -28.35 5.65
C PRO A 84 10.86 -29.01 4.27
N ALA A 85 11.65 -28.46 3.35
CA ALA A 85 11.68 -28.84 1.93
C ALA A 85 12.05 -30.32 1.65
N ASP A 86 12.63 -31.02 2.64
CA ASP A 86 12.96 -32.44 2.58
C ASP A 86 11.87 -33.37 3.16
N ALA A 87 10.72 -32.84 3.55
CA ALA A 87 9.63 -33.68 4.03
C ALA A 87 9.04 -34.49 2.85
N PRO A 88 8.98 -35.83 2.94
CA PRO A 88 8.43 -36.65 1.87
C PRO A 88 6.98 -36.24 1.62
N ALA A 89 6.63 -36.08 0.34
CA ALA A 89 5.28 -35.74 -0.10
C ALA A 89 4.30 -36.84 0.32
N LEU A 90 3.74 -36.72 1.53
CA LEU A 90 2.65 -37.56 2.00
C LEU A 90 1.39 -37.16 1.21
N ALA A 91 1.17 -37.87 0.10
CA ALA A 91 -0.06 -37.82 -0.66
C ALA A 91 -1.25 -38.13 0.27
N PRO A 92 -2.29 -37.28 0.33
CA PRO A 92 -3.48 -37.57 1.10
C PRO A 92 -4.31 -38.62 0.34
N ARG A 93 -4.20 -39.89 0.72
CA ARG A 93 -5.20 -40.89 0.33
C ARG A 93 -6.43 -40.73 1.22
N LEU A 94 -7.37 -39.90 0.76
CA LEU A 94 -8.76 -39.95 1.20
C LEU A 94 -9.35 -41.31 0.79
N HIS A 95 -9.40 -42.28 1.70
CA HIS A 95 -10.35 -43.38 1.60
C HIS A 95 -11.41 -43.17 2.69
N GLY A 96 -12.49 -42.53 2.28
CA GLY A 96 -13.74 -42.52 3.03
C GLY A 96 -14.33 -43.93 3.05
N LYS A 97 -14.76 -44.34 4.23
CA LYS A 97 -15.70 -45.45 4.41
C LYS A 97 -17.05 -45.08 3.79
N VAL A 98 -17.58 -45.95 2.94
CA VAL A 98 -19.02 -46.25 2.85
C VAL A 98 -19.14 -47.76 2.78
#